data_AF-V9ICV6-F1
#
_entry.id   AF-V9ICV6-F1
#
_cell.length_a   1.000
_cell.length_b   1.000
_cell.length_c   1.000
_cell.angle_alpha   90.00
_cell.angle_beta   90.00
_cell.angle_gamma   90.00
#
_symmetry.space_group_name_H-M   'P 1'
#
loop_
_entity.id
_entity.type
_entity.pdbx_description
1 polymer ?
#
loop_
_entity_poly.entity_id
_entity_poly.type
_entity_poly.pdbx_seq_one_letter_code
_entity_poly.pdbx_strand_id
1 'polypeptide(L)'
;MIRLYQFSGWLVRRFYNSDVSSSFTTDYAKHRISLSTVQRAILTVGAAAISLFNPYRGDMIACLAETTGTDALSYCHRQMLATSEGCRILAEKPRISSSTVDFSALKRLPAGTLGKFITISWK
;
A
#
# COMPACT_ATOMS: atom_id res chain seq x y z
N MET A 1 -0.02 38.32 7.95
CA MET A 1 -0.55 38.02 6.60
C MET A 1 0.12 36.76 6.08
N ILE A 2 -0.39 35.58 6.44
CA ILE A 2 0.22 34.28 6.10
C ILE A 2 -0.60 33.67 4.96
N ARG A 3 0.01 33.59 3.77
CA ARG A 3 -0.58 32.94 2.59
C ARG A 3 -0.58 31.42 2.80
N LEU A 4 -1.75 30.85 3.02
CA LEU A 4 -2.00 29.42 2.84
C LEU A 4 -1.98 29.11 1.34
N TYR A 5 -1.00 28.31 0.90
CA TYR A 5 -1.04 27.67 -0.42
C TYR A 5 -2.07 26.55 -0.38
N GLN A 6 -3.29 26.80 -0.87
CA GLN A 6 -4.16 25.72 -1.33
C GLN A 6 -3.56 25.16 -2.62
N PHE A 7 -2.77 24.09 -2.51
CA PHE A 7 -2.34 23.34 -3.69
C PHE A 7 -3.52 22.46 -4.14
N SER A 8 -4.12 22.85 -5.25
CA SER A 8 -5.26 22.20 -5.89
C SER A 8 -4.98 20.73 -6.24
N GLY A 9 -5.45 19.80 -5.41
CA GLY A 9 -5.43 18.35 -5.67
C GLY A 9 -6.39 17.87 -6.77
N TRP A 10 -7.08 18.77 -7.46
CA TRP A 10 -8.08 18.44 -8.49
C TRP A 10 -7.48 18.01 -9.83
N LEU A 11 -6.21 18.28 -10.10
CA LEU A 11 -5.58 17.93 -11.39
C LEU A 11 -5.01 16.51 -11.47
N VAL A 12 -4.83 15.82 -10.34
CA VAL A 12 -4.27 14.45 -10.32
C VAL A 12 -5.36 13.37 -10.53
N ARG A 13 -6.65 13.70 -10.36
CA ARG A 13 -7.76 12.75 -10.56
C ARG A 13 -8.02 12.36 -12.02
N ARG A 14 -7.44 13.06 -13.00
CA ARG A 14 -7.93 13.01 -14.40
C ARG A 14 -7.13 12.13 -15.38
N PHE A 15 -6.16 11.34 -14.90
CA PHE A 15 -5.41 10.42 -15.77
C PHE A 15 -5.26 9.00 -15.19
N TYR A 16 -6.31 8.44 -14.59
CA TYR A 16 -6.43 6.98 -14.53
C TYR A 16 -7.14 6.53 -15.81
N ASN A 17 -6.37 6.11 -16.80
CA ASN A 17 -6.86 5.75 -18.12
C ASN A 17 -7.80 4.54 -17.99
N SER A 18 -9.10 4.72 -18.24
CA SER A 18 -10.10 3.65 -18.15
C SER A 18 -9.73 2.45 -19.03
N ASP A 19 -9.07 2.69 -20.16
CA ASP A 19 -8.56 1.67 -21.08
C ASP A 19 -7.46 0.78 -20.48
N VAL A 20 -6.61 1.32 -19.60
CA VAL A 20 -5.56 0.53 -18.94
C VAL A 20 -6.18 -0.38 -17.88
N SER A 21 -7.18 0.12 -17.14
CA SER A 21 -7.88 -0.66 -16.12
C SER A 21 -8.70 -1.80 -16.72
N SER A 22 -9.36 -1.58 -17.86
CA SER A 22 -10.14 -2.61 -18.55
C SER A 22 -9.21 -3.70 -19.12
N SER A 23 -8.13 -3.31 -19.80
CA SER A 23 -7.13 -4.25 -20.33
C SER A 23 -6.50 -5.13 -19.24
N PHE A 24 -6.15 -4.56 -18.09
CA PHE A 24 -5.60 -5.34 -16.97
C PHE A 24 -6.61 -6.35 -16.41
N THR A 25 -7.87 -5.95 -16.28
CA THR A 25 -8.92 -6.83 -15.74
C THR A 25 -9.17 -8.01 -16.67
N THR A 26 -9.18 -7.78 -17.98
CA THR A 26 -9.33 -8.83 -18.99
C THR A 26 -8.14 -9.80 -18.97
N ASP A 27 -6.92 -9.27 -18.92
CA ASP A 27 -5.71 -10.09 -18.87
C ASP A 27 -5.64 -10.92 -17.58
N TYR A 28 -5.94 -10.31 -16.44
CA TYR A 28 -6.04 -10.98 -15.15
C TYR A 28 -7.09 -12.10 -15.17
N ALA A 29 -8.28 -11.84 -15.70
CA ALA A 29 -9.34 -12.86 -15.79
C ALA A 29 -8.94 -14.05 -16.68
N LYS A 30 -8.13 -13.80 -17.72
CA LYS A 30 -7.65 -14.84 -18.65
C LYS A 30 -6.55 -15.72 -18.05
N HIS A 31 -5.66 -15.14 -17.26
CA HIS A 31 -4.47 -15.82 -16.74
C HIS A 31 -4.60 -16.31 -15.28
N ARG A 32 -5.67 -15.95 -14.58
CA ARG A 32 -5.90 -16.38 -13.19
C ARG A 32 -6.31 -17.84 -13.09
N ILE A 33 -5.63 -18.57 -12.21
CA ILE A 33 -6.02 -19.92 -11.80
C ILE A 33 -7.08 -19.82 -10.69
N SER A 34 -8.26 -20.38 -10.92
CA SER A 34 -9.29 -20.47 -9.88
C SER A 34 -8.97 -21.58 -8.89
N LEU A 35 -8.53 -21.20 -7.69
CA LEU A 35 -8.31 -22.13 -6.59
C LEU A 35 -9.65 -22.47 -5.90
N SER A 36 -9.85 -23.73 -5.55
CA SER A 36 -10.91 -24.15 -4.63
C SER A 36 -10.67 -23.55 -3.24
N THR A 37 -11.74 -23.32 -2.46
CA THR A 37 -11.66 -22.77 -1.10
C THR A 37 -10.72 -23.58 -0.20
N VAL A 38 -10.73 -24.91 -0.33
CA VAL A 38 -9.85 -25.79 0.47
C VAL A 38 -8.39 -25.64 0.02
N GLN A 39 -8.13 -25.63 -1.29
CA GLN A 39 -6.78 -25.43 -1.83
C GLN A 39 -6.22 -24.07 -1.39
N ARG A 40 -7.06 -23.04 -1.44
CA ARG A 40 -6.71 -21.69 -0.98
C ARG A 40 -6.38 -21.69 0.51
N ALA A 41 -7.20 -22.33 1.35
CA ALA A 41 -6.95 -22.40 2.79
C ALA A 41 -5.63 -23.11 3.14
N ILE A 42 -5.37 -24.27 2.53
CA ILE A 42 -4.11 -25.01 2.74
C ILE A 42 -2.91 -24.17 2.28
N LEU A 43 -3.02 -23.53 1.11
CA LEU A 43 -1.97 -22.66 0.57
C LEU A 43 -1.71 -21.46 1.49
N THR A 44 -2.76 -20.81 1.98
CA THR A 44 -2.66 -19.70 2.94
C THR A 44 -1.92 -20.12 4.21
N VAL A 45 -2.27 -21.27 4.80
CA VAL A 45 -1.62 -21.77 6.02
C VAL A 45 -0.15 -22.10 5.76
N GLY A 46 0.16 -22.78 4.66
CA GLY A 46 1.55 -23.10 4.27
C GLY A 46 2.38 -21.83 4.02
N ALA A 47 1.84 -20.88 3.26
CA ALA A 47 2.49 -19.60 2.98
C ALA A 47 2.73 -18.79 4.26
N ALA A 48 1.76 -18.75 5.18
CA ALA A 48 1.90 -18.08 6.47
C ALA A 48 3.00 -18.71 7.34
N ALA A 49 3.05 -20.04 7.43
CA ALA A 49 4.06 -20.74 8.21
C ALA A 49 5.48 -20.47 7.66
N ILE A 50 5.66 -20.56 6.34
CA ILE A 50 6.97 -20.32 5.71
C ILE A 50 7.36 -18.84 5.81
N SER A 51 6.42 -17.92 5.64
CA SER A 51 6.66 -16.48 5.79
C SER A 51 7.12 -16.09 7.20
N LEU A 52 6.58 -16.74 8.24
CA LEU A 52 6.99 -16.50 9.62
C LEU A 52 8.36 -17.12 9.92
N PHE A 53 8.64 -18.30 9.36
CA PHE A 53 9.90 -19.00 9.57
C PHE A 53 11.07 -18.38 8.79
N ASN A 54 10.82 -17.88 7.58
CA ASN A 54 11.82 -17.22 6.74
C ASN A 54 11.25 -15.96 6.06
N PRO A 55 11.30 -14.80 6.74
CA PRO A 55 10.76 -13.55 6.21
C PRO A 55 11.54 -12.99 5.02
N TYR A 56 12.77 -13.46 4.76
CA TYR A 56 13.55 -13.05 3.58
C TYR A 56 13.03 -13.69 2.28
N ARG A 57 12.15 -14.68 2.38
CA ARG A 57 11.42 -15.27 1.26
C ARG A 57 10.11 -14.53 1.00
N GLY A 58 10.22 -13.46 0.21
CA GLY A 58 9.09 -12.60 -0.14
C GLY A 58 8.00 -13.25 -1.02
N ASP A 59 8.31 -14.35 -1.70
CA ASP A 59 7.37 -15.13 -2.51
C ASP A 59 6.19 -15.66 -1.69
N MET A 60 6.45 -16.14 -0.47
CA MET A 60 5.41 -16.66 0.42
C MET A 60 4.57 -15.56 1.06
N ILE A 61 5.17 -14.38 1.32
CA ILE A 61 4.42 -13.20 1.76
C ILE A 61 3.46 -12.73 0.66
N ALA A 62 3.93 -12.71 -0.60
CA ALA A 62 3.10 -12.34 -1.74
C ALA A 62 1.94 -13.32 -1.94
N CYS A 63 2.20 -14.63 -1.85
CA CYS A 63 1.16 -15.66 -1.92
C CYS A 63 0.13 -15.55 -0.80
N LEU A 64 0.59 -15.29 0.44
CA LEU A 64 -0.29 -15.04 1.58
C LEU A 64 -1.17 -13.81 1.32
N ALA A 65 -0.59 -12.71 0.82
CA ALA A 65 -1.31 -11.50 0.48
C ALA A 65 -2.30 -11.70 -0.69
N GLU A 66 -1.97 -12.52 -1.69
CA GLU A 66 -2.88 -12.83 -2.80
C GLU A 66 -4.09 -13.64 -2.32
N THR A 67 -3.87 -14.60 -1.44
CA THR A 67 -4.95 -15.50 -0.96
C THR A 67 -5.89 -14.82 0.04
N THR A 68 -5.39 -13.88 0.84
CA THR A 68 -6.13 -13.23 1.95
C THR A 68 -6.39 -11.72 1.76
N GLY A 69 -5.74 -11.09 0.79
CA GLY A 69 -5.68 -9.63 0.67
C GLY A 69 -7.01 -8.95 0.38
N THR A 70 -7.95 -9.62 -0.29
CA THR A 70 -9.28 -9.08 -0.59
C THR A 70 -10.11 -8.85 0.68
N ASP A 71 -10.16 -9.86 1.55
CA ASP A 71 -10.88 -9.78 2.83
C ASP A 71 -10.19 -8.82 3.80
N ALA A 72 -8.85 -8.88 3.87
CA ALA A 72 -8.05 -7.99 4.70
C ALA A 72 -8.20 -6.52 4.28
N LEU A 73 -8.15 -6.22 2.98
CA LEU A 73 -8.34 -4.87 2.45
C LEU A 73 -9.75 -4.35 2.74
N SER A 74 -10.77 -5.19 2.55
CA SER A 74 -12.17 -4.83 2.84
C SER A 74 -12.35 -4.51 4.32
N TYR A 75 -11.73 -5.30 5.20
CA TYR A 75 -11.71 -5.03 6.65
C TYR A 75 -11.02 -3.70 6.97
N CYS A 76 -9.80 -3.48 6.47
CA CYS A 76 -9.06 -2.24 6.69
C CYS A 76 -9.83 -1.01 6.18
N HIS A 77 -10.45 -1.10 5.00
CA HIS A 77 -11.24 -0.02 4.43
C HIS A 77 -12.44 0.35 5.33
N ARG A 78 -13.15 -0.65 5.86
CA ARG A 78 -14.24 -0.41 6.84
C ARG A 78 -13.72 0.27 8.11
N GLN A 79 -12.57 -0.15 8.62
CA GLN A 79 -11.96 0.46 9.81
C GLN A 79 -11.55 1.91 9.56
N MET A 80 -11.01 2.22 8.37
CA MET A 80 -10.67 3.60 8.00
C MET A 80 -11.91 4.49 7.91
N LEU A 81 -13.02 3.98 7.37
CA LEU A 81 -14.28 4.73 7.30
C LEU A 81 -14.91 4.99 8.67
N ALA A 82 -14.61 4.18 9.68
CA ALA A 82 -15.12 4.37 11.04
C ALA A 82 -14.53 5.59 11.77
N THR A 83 -13.45 6.19 11.25
CA THR A 83 -12.77 7.33 11.87
C THR A 83 -12.78 8.55 10.94
N SER A 84 -12.90 9.76 11.50
CA SER A 84 -12.81 11.00 10.74
C SER A 84 -11.45 11.16 10.05
N GLU A 85 -10.39 10.78 10.76
CA GLU A 85 -9.02 10.76 10.25
C GLU A 85 -8.84 9.76 9.10
N GLY A 86 -9.34 8.54 9.25
CA GLY A 86 -9.27 7.55 8.18
C GLY A 86 -10.06 7.96 6.94
N CYS A 87 -11.23 8.58 7.12
CA CYS A 87 -11.99 9.20 6.02
C CYS A 87 -11.17 10.30 5.31
N ARG A 88 -10.49 11.16 6.08
CA ARG A 88 -9.61 12.19 5.52
C ARG A 88 -8.47 11.59 4.71
N ILE A 89 -7.81 10.54 5.23
CA ILE A 89 -6.74 9.83 4.52
C ILE A 89 -7.26 9.21 3.21
N LEU A 90 -8.44 8.57 3.23
CA LEU A 90 -9.06 7.99 2.04
C LEU A 90 -9.44 9.04 0.99
N ALA A 91 -9.83 10.24 1.42
CA ALA A 91 -10.19 11.35 0.55
C ALA A 91 -8.96 12.04 -0.07
N GLU A 92 -7.95 12.34 0.75
CA GLU A 92 -6.74 13.06 0.36
C GLU A 92 -5.74 12.16 -0.37
N LYS A 93 -5.74 10.85 -0.09
CA LYS A 93 -4.80 9.85 -0.63
C LYS A 93 -3.36 10.36 -0.64
N PRO A 94 -2.83 10.79 0.53
CA PRO A 94 -1.52 11.41 0.59
C PRO A 94 -0.45 10.43 0.09
N ARG A 95 0.37 10.85 -0.87
CA ARG A 95 1.50 10.08 -1.38
C ARG A 95 2.80 10.73 -0.96
N ILE A 96 3.67 9.95 -0.35
CA ILE A 96 5.03 10.37 -0.04
C ILE A 96 5.89 10.10 -1.28
N SER A 97 6.55 11.14 -1.79
CA SER A 97 7.51 11.04 -2.89
C SER A 97 8.86 11.57 -2.45
N SER A 98 9.93 11.06 -3.04
CA SER A 98 11.29 11.58 -2.87
C SER A 98 11.45 13.04 -3.31
N SER A 99 10.52 13.55 -4.12
CA SER A 99 10.45 14.97 -4.50
C SER A 99 9.80 15.85 -3.43
N THR A 100 8.91 15.28 -2.61
CA THR A 100 8.17 16.00 -1.55
C THR A 100 8.95 16.01 -0.24
N VAL A 101 9.92 15.11 -0.07
CA VAL A 101 10.69 14.93 1.16
C VAL A 101 12.18 15.17 0.89
N ASP A 102 12.74 16.22 1.51
CA ASP A 102 14.19 16.47 1.46
C ASP A 102 14.93 15.57 2.47
N PHE A 103 15.41 14.43 1.97
CA PHE A 103 16.22 13.49 2.75
C PHE A 103 17.52 14.11 3.29
N SER A 104 18.06 15.15 2.65
CA SER A 104 19.27 15.83 3.12
C SER A 104 18.99 16.65 4.37
N ALA A 105 17.83 17.32 4.42
CA ALA A 105 17.34 17.98 5.62
C ALA A 105 17.01 16.97 6.73
N LEU A 106 16.38 15.83 6.41
CA LEU A 106 16.06 14.79 7.39
C LEU A 106 17.29 14.15 8.03
N LYS A 107 18.42 14.04 7.29
CA LYS A 107 19.71 13.57 7.86
C LYS A 107 20.26 14.48 8.95
N ARG A 108 19.95 15.78 8.90
CA ARG A 108 20.46 16.79 9.83
C ARG A 108 19.64 16.89 11.12
N LEU A 109 18.49 16.23 11.19
CA LEU A 109 17.68 16.20 12.41
C LEU A 109 18.41 15.50 13.56
N PRO A 110 18.13 15.90 14.82
CA PRO A 110 18.71 15.27 15.99
C PRO A 110 18.36 13.78 16.09
N ALA A 111 19.22 13.02 16.76
CA ALA A 111 19.00 11.61 17.05
C ALA A 111 17.70 11.42 17.86
N GLY A 112 16.92 10.39 17.52
CA GLY A 112 15.62 10.13 18.13
C GLY A 112 14.40 10.67 17.35
N THR A 113 14.62 11.41 16.26
CA THR A 113 13.53 11.81 15.36
C THR A 113 13.25 10.73 14.31
N LEU A 114 11.98 10.59 13.90
CA LEU A 114 11.57 9.65 12.84
C LEU A 114 12.33 9.92 11.53
N GLY A 115 12.57 11.19 11.18
CA GLY A 115 13.31 11.58 9.98
C GLY A 115 14.75 11.07 9.97
N LYS A 116 15.46 11.16 11.10
CA LYS A 116 16.81 10.62 11.24
C LYS A 116 16.84 9.10 11.15
N PHE A 117 15.89 8.42 11.79
CA PHE A 117 15.78 6.95 11.76
C PHE A 117 15.48 6.43 10.34
N ILE A 118 14.46 6.98 9.68
CA ILE A 118 14.13 6.62 8.29
C ILE A 118 15.34 6.82 7.40
N THR A 119 16.08 7.91 7.54
CA THR A 119 17.18 8.15 6.60
C THR A 119 18.40 7.23 6.80
N ILE A 120 18.55 6.61 7.97
CA ILE A 120 19.62 5.63 8.23
C ILE A 120 19.29 4.27 7.60
N SER A 121 18.01 3.88 7.59
CA SER A 121 17.57 2.58 7.06
C SER A 121 17.49 2.52 5.53
N TRP A 122 17.47 3.65 4.84
CA TRP A 122 17.31 3.73 3.38
C TRP A 122 18.67 3.88 2.64
N LYS A 123 19.72 3.26 3.17
CA LYS A 123 21.06 3.21 2.57
C LYS A 123 21.36 1.78 2.14
#